data_AF-A0A438NID5-F1
#
_entry.id   AF-A0A438NID5-F1
#
_cell.length_a   1.000
_cell.length_b   1.000
_cell.length_c   1.000
_cell.angle_alpha   90.00
_cell.angle_beta   90.00
_cell.angle_gamma   90.00
#
_symmetry.space_group_name_H-M   'P 1'
#
loop_
_entity.id
_entity.type
_entity.pdbx_description
1 polymer ?
#
loop_
_entity_poly.entity_id
_entity_poly.type
_entity_poly.pdbx_seq_one_letter_code
_entity_poly.pdbx_strand_id
1 'polypeptide(L)'
;MTLTSFLQKIPQLGSRQYARIGAAMVMVFIFLSSFFYFDLPLPARVGSVKDQTAKDSSSSSGPSVEFVVASLKGDDSSWLQEYISKWKTNLYVVNDQSAPLTVPQNKGREAMVYLTHIINYYDNLPDILVFIHSLRYQWHNDDPLYDGVPLMQSLRTQHIIEQGYANLRCVWTLGCPDEIHPLQENHRPSNDQAGHTQEAYAKAFNQLFPGQDVPETVGVGCCAQFAASRATIHTRPKSDYEHYREWLLSTTLEDSISGRVMEYSWHQILGKPPVHCPDASWCYCQTYGLCNLTCTENRCGDRWHFPPSASMPKGWPEYGWQGELRSKEQLEEMRLESMPHTGGTDTVGVAAG
;
A
#
# COMPACT_ATOMS: atom_id res chain seq x y z
N MET A 1 -31.00 72.76 22.14
CA MET A 1 -29.53 72.67 22.19
C MET A 1 -29.10 71.47 21.37
N THR A 2 -28.56 71.73 20.18
CA THR A 2 -28.26 70.76 19.13
C THR A 2 -26.94 70.04 19.38
N LEU A 3 -26.92 68.75 19.02
CA LEU A 3 -25.85 67.78 19.19
C LEU A 3 -24.70 67.98 18.16
N THR A 4 -24.23 69.22 17.99
CA THR A 4 -23.21 69.59 16.97
C THR A 4 -21.93 70.17 17.58
N SER A 5 -21.61 69.88 18.84
CA SER A 5 -20.42 70.45 19.52
C SER A 5 -19.42 69.44 20.08
N PHE A 6 -19.52 68.13 19.78
CA PHE A 6 -18.61 67.12 20.35
C PHE A 6 -17.62 66.46 19.37
N LEU A 7 -17.55 66.92 18.11
CA LEU A 7 -16.63 66.38 17.09
C LEU A 7 -15.60 67.42 16.59
N GLN A 8 -15.10 68.29 17.47
CA GLN A 8 -14.12 69.31 17.08
C GLN A 8 -12.88 69.41 17.97
N LYS A 9 -12.40 68.28 18.50
CA LYS A 9 -11.05 68.17 19.09
C LYS A 9 -10.43 66.79 18.86
N ILE A 10 -10.24 66.39 17.60
CA ILE A 10 -9.29 65.32 17.26
C ILE A 10 -8.16 65.99 16.47
N PRO A 11 -6.91 65.98 16.96
CA PRO A 11 -5.80 66.52 16.19
C PRO A 11 -5.63 65.70 14.91
N GLN A 12 -5.56 66.38 13.77
CA GLN A 12 -5.20 65.79 12.48
C GLN A 12 -3.70 65.45 12.54
N LEU A 13 -3.35 64.20 12.86
CA LEU A 13 -1.96 63.76 12.80
C LEU A 13 -1.50 63.71 11.34
N GLY A 14 -0.26 64.13 11.05
CA GLY A 14 0.27 64.06 9.69
C GLY A 14 0.51 62.62 9.24
N SER A 15 0.47 62.36 7.93
CA SER A 15 0.75 61.03 7.32
C SER A 15 2.02 60.34 7.86
N ARG A 16 3.08 61.12 8.14
CA ARG A 16 4.32 60.64 8.78
C ARG A 16 4.15 60.17 10.23
N GLN A 17 3.21 60.74 10.97
CA GLN A 17 2.91 60.34 12.35
C GLN A 17 2.05 59.07 12.37
N TYR A 18 1.10 58.92 11.43
CA TYR A 18 0.37 57.66 11.24
C TYR A 18 1.30 56.50 10.86
N ALA A 19 2.29 56.74 9.99
CA ALA A 19 3.29 55.75 9.64
C ALA A 19 4.17 55.33 10.85
N ARG A 20 4.54 56.29 11.71
CA ARG A 20 5.30 55.99 12.94
C ARG A 20 4.48 55.22 13.98
N ILE A 21 3.20 55.55 14.14
CA ILE A 21 2.29 54.84 15.04
C ILE A 21 2.03 53.42 14.50
N GLY A 22 1.83 53.26 13.19
CA GLY A 22 1.69 51.94 12.55
C GLY A 22 2.94 51.08 12.74
N ALA A 23 4.13 51.63 12.52
CA ALA A 23 5.39 50.92 12.75
C ALA A 23 5.60 50.52 14.22
N ALA A 24 5.22 51.40 15.16
CA ALA A 24 5.27 51.10 16.59
C ALA A 24 4.29 49.98 16.98
N MET A 25 3.08 49.95 16.42
CA MET A 25 2.12 48.87 16.66
C MET A 25 2.60 47.53 16.08
N VAL A 26 3.22 47.52 14.90
CA VAL A 26 3.82 46.31 14.32
C VAL A 26 4.97 45.79 15.18
N MET A 27 5.84 46.67 15.68
CA MET A 27 6.93 46.28 16.59
C MET A 27 6.40 45.71 17.92
N VAL A 28 5.35 46.29 18.48
CA VAL A 28 4.68 45.76 19.68
C VAL A 28 4.02 44.41 19.40
N PHE A 29 3.42 44.22 18.22
CA PHE A 29 2.82 42.93 17.84
C PHE A 29 3.88 41.83 17.62
N ILE A 30 5.03 42.17 17.04
CA ILE A 30 6.19 41.27 16.91
C ILE A 30 6.76 40.92 18.30
N PHE A 31 6.90 41.91 19.19
CA PHE A 31 7.36 41.66 20.56
C PHE A 31 6.39 40.79 21.35
N LEU A 32 5.09 41.06 21.29
CA LEU A 32 4.07 40.26 21.99
C LEU A 32 3.96 38.85 21.41
N SER A 33 4.00 38.68 20.08
CA SER A 33 4.00 37.35 19.46
C SER A 33 5.26 36.55 19.79
N SER A 34 6.44 37.18 19.87
CA SER A 34 7.66 36.50 20.32
C SER A 34 7.58 36.07 21.79
N PHE A 35 6.95 36.85 22.67
CA PHE A 35 6.69 36.47 24.06
C PHE A 35 5.76 35.24 24.15
N PHE A 36 4.68 35.22 23.34
CA PHE A 36 3.76 34.07 23.28
C PHE A 36 4.39 32.80 22.68
N TYR A 37 5.35 32.93 21.76
CA TYR A 37 6.05 31.78 21.17
C TYR A 37 7.19 31.23 22.04
N PHE A 38 7.82 32.05 22.89
CA PHE A 38 8.93 31.63 23.75
C PHE A 38 8.53 31.25 25.19
N ASP A 39 7.35 31.65 25.68
CA ASP A 39 6.84 31.25 27.00
C ASP A 39 5.86 30.05 26.97
N LEU A 40 5.70 29.39 25.83
CA LEU A 40 5.05 28.07 25.78
C LEU A 40 5.96 27.05 26.46
N PRO A 41 5.56 26.43 27.58
CA PRO A 41 6.35 25.38 28.19
C PRO A 41 6.49 24.25 27.17
N LEU A 42 7.75 23.94 26.80
CA LEU A 42 8.08 22.72 26.07
C LEU A 42 7.35 21.55 26.76
N PRO A 43 6.63 20.68 26.02
CA PRO A 43 5.96 19.55 26.63
C PRO A 43 7.01 18.77 27.41
N ALA A 44 6.80 18.75 28.73
CA ALA A 44 7.69 18.10 29.66
C ALA A 44 7.79 16.63 29.27
N ARG A 45 9.04 16.16 29.13
CA ARG A 45 9.49 14.80 29.47
C ARG A 45 8.49 13.70 29.10
N VAL A 46 8.76 13.04 27.97
CA VAL A 46 8.30 11.67 27.67
C VAL A 46 8.20 10.91 28.97
N GLY A 47 6.96 10.57 29.34
CA GLY A 47 6.69 9.74 30.49
C GLY A 47 7.53 8.48 30.36
N SER A 48 8.31 8.21 31.39
CA SER A 48 8.96 6.92 31.59
C SER A 48 7.88 5.85 31.40
N VAL A 49 7.91 5.20 30.23
CA VAL A 49 7.21 3.94 30.03
C VAL A 49 7.80 3.04 31.09
N LYS A 50 6.98 2.69 32.08
CA LYS A 50 7.31 1.66 33.04
C LYS A 50 7.80 0.47 32.23
N ASP A 51 9.08 0.19 32.40
CA ASP A 51 9.76 -1.03 32.06
C ASP A 51 8.87 -2.20 32.48
N GLN A 52 8.03 -2.66 31.56
CA GLN A 52 7.46 -3.99 31.64
C GLN A 52 8.62 -4.89 31.30
N THR A 53 9.42 -5.15 32.35
CA THR A 53 10.15 -6.39 32.59
C THR A 53 9.87 -7.38 31.46
N ALA A 54 10.90 -7.56 30.64
CA ALA A 54 11.03 -8.61 29.66
C ALA A 54 10.37 -9.89 30.19
N LYS A 55 9.12 -10.10 29.77
CA LYS A 55 8.49 -11.39 29.90
C LYS A 55 9.00 -12.13 28.70
N ASP A 56 10.04 -12.93 28.95
CA ASP A 56 10.66 -13.86 27.99
C ASP A 56 9.64 -14.29 26.96
N SER A 57 9.79 -13.72 25.76
CA SER A 57 9.04 -14.19 24.62
C SER A 57 9.46 -15.64 24.44
N SER A 58 8.49 -16.54 24.63
CA SER A 58 8.57 -17.89 24.10
C SER A 58 9.09 -17.75 22.68
N SER A 59 10.29 -18.28 22.43
CA SER A 59 10.95 -18.25 21.14
C SER A 59 9.96 -18.77 20.08
N SER A 60 9.30 -17.87 19.36
CA SER A 60 8.53 -18.26 18.19
C SER A 60 9.56 -18.80 17.22
N SER A 61 9.49 -20.10 16.89
CA SER A 61 10.52 -20.80 16.12
C SER A 61 10.54 -20.41 14.63
N GLY A 62 10.01 -19.24 14.27
CA GLY A 62 9.86 -18.75 12.90
C GLY A 62 10.11 -17.25 12.78
N PRO A 63 10.21 -16.74 11.53
CA PRO A 63 10.51 -15.34 11.29
C PRO A 63 9.42 -14.42 11.83
N SER A 64 9.83 -13.25 12.31
CA SER A 64 8.92 -12.17 12.65
C SER A 64 8.26 -11.61 11.39
N VAL A 65 6.94 -11.45 11.41
CA VAL A 65 6.14 -10.95 10.29
C VAL A 65 5.29 -9.77 10.75
N GLU A 66 5.32 -8.68 9.99
CA GLU A 66 4.40 -7.56 10.19
C GLU A 66 3.64 -7.20 8.91
N PHE A 67 2.38 -6.84 9.09
CA PHE A 67 1.50 -6.35 8.03
C PHE A 67 1.54 -4.83 8.01
N VAL A 68 1.64 -4.25 6.82
CA VAL A 68 1.56 -2.81 6.56
C VAL A 68 0.34 -2.60 5.67
N VAL A 69 -0.70 -2.04 6.26
CA VAL A 69 -2.03 -2.01 5.63
C VAL A 69 -2.40 -0.58 5.28
N ALA A 70 -2.62 -0.31 4.00
CA ALA A 70 -3.14 0.96 3.53
C ALA A 70 -4.67 0.98 3.62
N SER A 71 -5.22 1.96 4.34
CA SER A 71 -6.65 2.04 4.66
C SER A 71 -7.19 3.45 4.54
N LEU A 72 -8.48 3.55 4.25
CA LEU A 72 -9.29 4.75 4.41
C LEU A 72 -10.12 4.67 5.69
N LYS A 73 -10.50 5.84 6.21
CA LYS A 73 -11.49 5.97 7.28
C LYS A 73 -12.81 5.42 6.78
N GLY A 74 -13.32 4.40 7.49
CA GLY A 74 -14.57 3.72 7.14
C GLY A 74 -14.37 2.33 6.51
N ASP A 75 -13.14 1.97 6.12
CA ASP A 75 -12.85 0.60 5.70
C ASP A 75 -13.00 -0.36 6.89
N ASP A 76 -13.59 -1.52 6.64
CA ASP A 76 -13.65 -2.60 7.62
C ASP A 76 -12.37 -3.45 7.55
N SER A 77 -11.50 -3.23 8.53
CA SER A 77 -10.23 -3.93 8.74
C SER A 77 -10.28 -4.88 9.95
N SER A 78 -11.46 -5.10 10.55
CA SER A 78 -11.61 -5.92 11.77
C SER A 78 -11.16 -7.37 11.57
N TRP A 79 -11.27 -7.88 10.34
CA TRP A 79 -10.84 -9.21 9.92
C TRP A 79 -9.34 -9.48 10.16
N LEU A 80 -8.49 -8.44 10.14
CA LEU A 80 -7.06 -8.60 10.37
C LEU A 80 -6.80 -9.08 11.80
N GLN A 81 -7.51 -8.51 12.77
CA GLN A 81 -7.42 -8.96 14.17
C GLN A 81 -8.12 -10.31 14.38
N GLU A 82 -9.20 -10.59 13.66
CA GLU A 82 -9.94 -11.86 13.80
C GLU A 82 -9.15 -13.06 13.23
N TYR A 83 -8.62 -12.94 12.02
CA TYR A 83 -8.05 -14.06 11.26
C TYR A 83 -6.52 -14.07 11.17
N ILE A 84 -5.87 -12.92 11.37
CA ILE A 84 -4.42 -12.70 11.19
C ILE A 84 -3.73 -12.28 12.51
N SER A 85 -4.39 -12.47 13.66
CA SER A 85 -3.88 -12.08 15.00
C SER A 85 -2.52 -12.65 15.39
N LYS A 86 -2.03 -13.71 14.72
CA LYS A 86 -0.68 -14.25 14.92
C LYS A 86 0.44 -13.27 14.54
N TRP A 87 0.14 -12.27 13.71
CA TRP A 87 1.11 -11.31 13.20
C TRP A 87 0.73 -9.89 13.58
N LYS A 88 1.74 -9.06 13.83
CA LYS A 88 1.51 -7.64 14.14
C LYS A 88 1.00 -6.94 12.87
N THR A 89 0.02 -6.07 13.05
CA THR A 89 -0.59 -5.31 11.96
C THR A 89 -0.43 -3.82 12.21
N ASN A 90 0.11 -3.10 11.23
CA ASN A 90 0.27 -1.66 11.21
C ASN A 90 -0.74 -1.07 10.21
N LEU A 91 -1.90 -0.65 10.72
CA LEU A 91 -2.99 -0.09 9.92
C LEU A 91 -2.82 1.42 9.76
N TYR A 92 -2.52 1.89 8.55
CA TYR A 92 -2.39 3.31 8.23
C TYR A 92 -3.69 3.85 7.64
N VAL A 93 -4.27 4.86 8.28
CA VAL A 93 -5.47 5.54 7.78
C VAL A 93 -5.07 6.86 7.12
N VAL A 94 -5.12 6.92 5.79
CA VAL A 94 -4.48 8.00 5.02
C VAL A 94 -5.31 9.29 4.91
N ASN A 95 -6.62 9.20 5.10
CA ASN A 95 -7.55 10.35 5.04
C ASN A 95 -8.04 10.79 6.44
N ASP A 96 -7.31 10.45 7.50
CA ASP A 96 -7.56 10.90 8.87
C ASP A 96 -6.23 11.23 9.58
N GLN A 97 -5.89 12.51 9.70
CA GLN A 97 -4.65 12.93 10.36
C GLN A 97 -4.63 12.68 11.88
N SER A 98 -5.78 12.38 12.49
CA SER A 98 -5.86 12.00 13.90
C SER A 98 -5.66 10.51 14.14
N ALA A 99 -5.54 9.70 13.08
CA ALA A 99 -5.32 8.26 13.21
C ALA A 99 -3.95 7.96 13.85
N PRO A 100 -3.84 6.89 14.67
CA PRO A 100 -2.58 6.52 15.32
C PRO A 100 -1.41 6.32 14.36
N LEU A 101 -1.69 5.75 13.18
CA LEU A 101 -0.75 5.67 12.07
C LEU A 101 -1.39 6.34 10.85
N THR A 102 -0.70 7.34 10.30
CA THR A 102 -1.10 8.06 9.10
C THR A 102 0.13 8.45 8.28
N VAL A 103 -0.08 9.16 7.18
CA VAL A 103 0.95 9.56 6.22
C VAL A 103 1.13 11.08 6.22
N PRO A 104 2.30 11.61 5.81
CA PRO A 104 2.52 13.05 5.72
C PRO A 104 1.55 13.74 4.74
N GLN A 105 1.17 13.05 3.67
CA GLN A 105 0.18 13.52 2.70
C GLN A 105 -0.46 12.31 2.01
N ASN A 106 -1.78 12.35 1.76
CA ASN A 106 -2.48 11.32 0.99
C ASN A 106 -2.24 11.52 -0.52
N LYS A 107 -1.11 11.02 -1.03
CA LYS A 107 -0.69 11.10 -2.45
C LYS A 107 0.15 9.87 -2.82
N GLY A 108 -0.05 9.32 -4.02
CA GLY A 108 0.58 8.10 -4.49
C GLY A 108 -0.07 6.82 -3.96
N ARG A 109 -1.35 6.87 -3.58
CA ARG A 109 -2.11 5.71 -3.05
C ARG A 109 -1.37 4.98 -1.89
N GLU A 110 -1.35 3.65 -1.90
CA GLU A 110 -0.67 2.80 -0.91
C GLU A 110 0.85 3.01 -0.87
N ALA A 111 1.47 3.52 -1.94
CA ALA A 111 2.91 3.69 -1.99
C ALA A 111 3.42 4.63 -0.88
N MET A 112 2.65 5.68 -0.55
CA MET A 112 2.99 6.57 0.55
C MET A 112 3.00 5.87 1.91
N VAL A 113 2.05 4.96 2.14
CA VAL A 113 1.97 4.15 3.36
C VAL A 113 3.20 3.27 3.46
N TYR A 114 3.52 2.54 2.39
CA TYR A 114 4.60 1.56 2.38
C TYR A 114 5.97 2.25 2.56
N LEU A 115 6.22 3.35 1.84
CA LEU A 115 7.43 4.16 2.00
C LEU A 115 7.52 4.76 3.41
N THR A 116 6.42 5.32 3.94
CA THR A 116 6.41 5.89 5.29
C THR A 116 6.74 4.84 6.34
N HIS A 117 6.21 3.63 6.21
CA HIS A 117 6.52 2.54 7.13
C HIS A 117 7.99 2.12 7.04
N ILE A 118 8.49 1.85 5.83
CA ILE A 118 9.90 1.47 5.62
C ILE A 118 10.84 2.52 6.20
N ILE A 119 10.60 3.81 5.93
CA ILE A 119 11.45 4.92 6.42
C ILE A 119 11.43 5.00 7.95
N ASN A 120 10.25 4.95 8.56
CA ASN A 120 10.11 5.14 10.02
C ASN A 120 10.72 4.00 10.83
N TYR A 121 10.66 2.77 10.29
CA TYR A 121 11.10 1.57 10.99
C TYR A 121 12.33 0.92 10.37
N TYR A 122 13.03 1.60 9.46
CA TYR A 122 14.12 1.05 8.65
C TYR A 122 15.13 0.23 9.46
N ASP A 123 15.60 0.74 10.60
CA ASP A 123 16.60 0.07 11.44
C ASP A 123 16.03 -1.09 12.30
N ASN A 124 14.70 -1.19 12.43
CA ASN A 124 14.00 -2.11 13.32
C ASN A 124 12.92 -2.93 12.59
N LEU A 125 13.08 -3.16 11.28
CA LEU A 125 12.13 -3.95 10.50
C LEU A 125 12.04 -5.40 11.03
N PRO A 126 10.87 -6.05 10.94
CA PRO A 126 10.74 -7.50 11.16
C PRO A 126 11.47 -8.28 10.07
N ASP A 127 11.57 -9.61 10.19
CA ASP A 127 12.18 -10.44 9.14
C ASP A 127 11.44 -10.33 7.81
N ILE A 128 10.10 -10.21 7.86
CA ILE A 128 9.22 -10.08 6.70
C ILE A 128 8.21 -8.95 6.92
N LEU A 129 8.05 -8.11 5.91
CA LEU A 129 6.91 -7.19 5.78
C LEU A 129 5.95 -7.68 4.70
N VAL A 130 4.65 -7.59 4.99
CA VAL A 130 3.56 -7.90 4.07
C VAL A 130 2.75 -6.64 3.83
N PHE A 131 2.74 -6.15 2.60
CA PHE A 131 2.09 -4.91 2.18
C PHE A 131 0.77 -5.24 1.48
N ILE A 132 -0.35 -4.75 2.01
CA ILE A 132 -1.70 -5.05 1.49
C ILE A 132 -2.63 -3.84 1.59
N HIS A 133 -3.77 -3.94 0.91
CA HIS A 133 -4.93 -3.07 1.12
C HIS A 133 -5.78 -3.54 2.32
N SER A 134 -6.67 -2.68 2.80
CA SER A 134 -7.44 -2.87 4.05
C SER A 134 -8.58 -3.89 3.97
N LEU A 135 -9.25 -4.00 2.82
CA LEU A 135 -10.50 -4.76 2.71
C LEU A 135 -10.25 -6.27 2.64
N ARG A 136 -11.03 -7.05 3.40
CA ARG A 136 -11.02 -8.51 3.33
C ARG A 136 -11.36 -9.02 1.93
N TYR A 137 -12.44 -8.47 1.37
CA TYR A 137 -12.95 -8.84 0.05
C TYR A 137 -12.67 -7.73 -0.95
N GLN A 138 -11.78 -7.99 -1.89
CA GLN A 138 -11.39 -7.03 -2.91
C GLN A 138 -10.79 -7.73 -4.12
N TRP A 139 -11.05 -7.21 -5.30
CA TRP A 139 -10.59 -7.82 -6.55
C TRP A 139 -9.08 -8.01 -6.65
N HIS A 140 -8.31 -7.22 -5.87
CA HIS A 140 -6.87 -7.32 -5.74
C HIS A 140 -6.40 -8.65 -5.13
N ASN A 141 -7.25 -9.37 -4.38
CA ASN A 141 -6.91 -10.66 -3.78
C ASN A 141 -7.03 -11.78 -4.81
N ASP A 142 -6.01 -12.62 -4.92
CA ASP A 142 -5.90 -13.72 -5.87
C ASP A 142 -6.65 -14.99 -5.41
N ASP A 143 -7.95 -14.80 -5.13
CA ASP A 143 -8.88 -15.79 -4.60
C ASP A 143 -10.24 -15.76 -5.35
N PRO A 144 -10.95 -16.90 -5.52
CA PRO A 144 -12.19 -16.97 -6.29
C PRO A 144 -13.31 -16.16 -5.65
N LEU A 145 -13.25 -15.99 -4.33
CA LEU A 145 -14.16 -15.14 -3.58
C LEU A 145 -13.55 -13.78 -3.26
N TYR A 146 -12.39 -13.46 -3.84
CA TYR A 146 -11.64 -12.24 -3.57
C TYR A 146 -11.29 -12.07 -2.08
N ASP A 147 -11.26 -13.17 -1.32
CA ASP A 147 -11.02 -13.20 0.11
C ASP A 147 -9.52 -13.20 0.42
N GLY A 148 -9.06 -12.22 1.18
CA GLY A 148 -7.67 -12.10 1.61
C GLY A 148 -7.29 -13.12 2.70
N VAL A 149 -8.25 -13.60 3.49
CA VAL A 149 -7.99 -14.51 4.63
C VAL A 149 -7.24 -15.78 4.24
N PRO A 150 -7.73 -16.62 3.28
CA PRO A 150 -7.04 -17.86 2.94
C PRO A 150 -5.63 -17.62 2.40
N LEU A 151 -5.44 -16.55 1.62
CA LEU A 151 -4.12 -16.18 1.08
C LEU A 151 -3.17 -15.80 2.21
N MET A 152 -3.59 -14.90 3.10
CA MET A 152 -2.71 -14.42 4.17
C MET A 152 -2.39 -15.53 5.18
N GLN A 153 -3.34 -16.42 5.48
CA GLN A 153 -3.09 -17.55 6.38
C GLN A 153 -2.12 -18.59 5.81
N SER A 154 -2.13 -18.78 4.49
CA SER A 154 -1.30 -19.77 3.77
C SER A 154 0.07 -19.25 3.31
N LEU A 155 0.40 -17.97 3.56
CA LEU A 155 1.68 -17.39 3.19
C LEU A 155 2.87 -18.21 3.72
N ARG A 156 3.73 -18.67 2.81
CA ARG A 156 4.95 -19.41 3.11
C ARG A 156 6.10 -18.43 3.33
N THR A 157 6.34 -18.08 4.59
CA THR A 157 7.39 -17.13 5.02
C THR A 157 8.79 -17.50 4.52
N GLN A 158 9.10 -18.80 4.47
CA GLN A 158 10.37 -19.29 3.96
C GLN A 158 10.63 -18.87 2.50
N HIS A 159 9.60 -18.97 1.64
CA HIS A 159 9.70 -18.54 0.25
C HIS A 159 10.00 -17.05 0.12
N ILE A 160 9.36 -16.21 0.95
CA ILE A 160 9.57 -14.76 0.97
C ILE A 160 11.00 -14.42 1.38
N ILE A 161 11.56 -15.13 2.37
CA ILE A 161 12.95 -14.95 2.79
C ILE A 161 13.92 -15.32 1.67
N GLU A 162 13.71 -16.48 1.03
CA GLU A 162 14.58 -16.99 -0.05
C GLU A 162 14.54 -16.12 -1.29
N GLN A 163 13.35 -15.65 -1.69
CA GLN A 163 13.20 -14.81 -2.87
C GLN A 163 13.46 -13.33 -2.58
N GLY A 164 13.32 -12.91 -1.33
CA GLY A 164 13.47 -11.52 -0.92
C GLY A 164 12.31 -10.60 -1.28
N TYR A 165 11.59 -10.90 -2.35
CA TYR A 165 10.36 -10.27 -2.81
C TYR A 165 9.43 -11.33 -3.37
N ALA A 166 8.15 -11.27 -3.02
CA ALA A 166 7.09 -12.07 -3.61
C ALA A 166 5.86 -11.19 -3.83
N ASN A 167 5.35 -11.15 -5.07
CA ASN A 167 4.07 -10.54 -5.34
C ASN A 167 2.94 -11.44 -4.78
N LEU A 168 1.90 -10.84 -4.21
CA LEU A 168 0.75 -11.57 -3.66
C LEU A 168 -0.31 -11.92 -4.72
N ARG A 169 -0.08 -11.50 -5.97
CA ARG A 169 -0.80 -11.97 -7.16
C ARG A 169 0.11 -12.85 -7.99
N CYS A 170 -0.36 -14.06 -8.27
CA CYS A 170 0.33 -15.07 -9.06
C CYS A 170 -0.21 -15.17 -10.49
N VAL A 171 -1.51 -14.95 -10.72
CA VAL A 171 -2.10 -15.00 -12.06
C VAL A 171 -1.64 -13.80 -12.92
N TRP A 172 -1.27 -14.02 -14.19
CA TRP A 172 -0.74 -12.95 -15.04
C TRP A 172 -1.80 -12.06 -15.69
N THR A 173 -3.10 -12.26 -15.38
CA THR A 173 -4.20 -11.55 -16.05
C THR A 173 -4.05 -10.03 -16.07
N LEU A 174 -3.34 -9.45 -15.08
CA LEU A 174 -3.08 -8.02 -14.98
C LEU A 174 -1.63 -7.77 -14.61
N GLY A 175 -0.95 -6.97 -15.42
CA GLY A 175 0.40 -6.51 -15.16
C GLY A 175 1.53 -7.34 -15.78
N CYS A 176 1.28 -8.59 -16.17
CA CYS A 176 2.27 -9.51 -16.72
C CYS A 176 1.90 -9.99 -18.13
N PRO A 177 2.89 -10.25 -19.01
CA PRO A 177 4.32 -9.98 -18.86
C PRO A 177 4.73 -8.55 -19.20
N ASP A 178 3.86 -7.77 -19.82
CA ASP A 178 4.21 -6.60 -20.62
C ASP A 178 3.24 -5.41 -20.44
N GLU A 179 3.03 -4.99 -19.20
CA GLU A 179 2.05 -3.96 -18.89
C GLU A 179 2.43 -2.55 -19.37
N ILE A 180 3.71 -2.19 -19.22
CA ILE A 180 4.20 -0.85 -19.55
C ILE A 180 5.33 -0.96 -20.57
N HIS A 181 5.21 -0.19 -21.65
CA HIS A 181 6.26 0.01 -22.64
C HIS A 181 6.73 1.46 -22.65
N PRO A 182 7.65 1.87 -21.75
CA PRO A 182 7.97 3.28 -21.50
C PRO A 182 8.52 4.04 -22.71
N LEU A 183 9.08 3.32 -23.68
CA LEU A 183 9.75 3.88 -24.86
C LEU A 183 8.90 3.80 -26.14
N GLN A 184 7.69 3.22 -26.06
CA GLN A 184 6.80 3.05 -27.20
C GLN A 184 5.68 4.10 -27.18
N GLU A 185 5.23 4.51 -28.36
CA GLU A 185 4.07 5.38 -28.49
C GLU A 185 2.83 4.74 -27.86
N ASN A 186 2.12 5.51 -27.03
CA ASN A 186 0.90 5.04 -26.39
C ASN A 186 -0.25 5.05 -27.42
N HIS A 187 -0.81 3.88 -27.67
CA HIS A 187 -1.96 3.69 -28.58
C HIS A 187 -3.27 3.42 -27.82
N ARG A 188 -3.25 3.48 -26.48
CA ARG A 188 -4.43 3.26 -25.64
C ARG A 188 -5.38 4.47 -25.71
N PRO A 189 -6.68 4.28 -25.44
CA PRO A 189 -7.63 5.40 -25.36
C PRO A 189 -7.16 6.49 -24.40
N SER A 190 -7.45 7.75 -24.70
CA SER A 190 -7.04 8.91 -23.89
C SER A 190 -7.68 9.00 -22.50
N ASN A 191 -8.65 8.14 -22.19
CA ASN A 191 -9.23 8.01 -20.86
C ASN A 191 -8.66 6.81 -20.08
N ASP A 192 -7.72 6.07 -20.66
CA ASP A 192 -7.09 4.92 -20.03
C ASP A 192 -5.95 5.36 -19.09
N GLN A 193 -6.12 5.08 -17.81
CA GLN A 193 -5.12 5.38 -16.79
C GLN A 193 -3.81 4.60 -17.03
N ALA A 194 -3.88 3.38 -17.59
CA ALA A 194 -2.69 2.62 -17.93
C ALA A 194 -1.87 3.30 -19.04
N GLY A 195 -2.56 3.86 -20.05
CA GLY A 195 -1.94 4.66 -21.11
C GLY A 195 -1.22 5.90 -20.59
N HIS A 196 -1.89 6.70 -19.76
CA HIS A 196 -1.27 7.87 -19.12
C HIS A 196 -0.08 7.49 -18.23
N THR A 197 -0.14 6.31 -17.59
CA THR A 197 0.99 5.82 -16.79
C THR A 197 2.18 5.46 -17.67
N GLN A 198 1.96 4.81 -18.82
CA GLN A 198 3.02 4.51 -19.79
C GLN A 198 3.72 5.79 -20.27
N GLU A 199 2.95 6.81 -20.63
CA GLU A 199 3.48 8.12 -21.06
C GLU A 199 4.33 8.79 -19.97
N ALA A 200 3.93 8.65 -18.70
CA ALA A 200 4.66 9.23 -17.57
C ALA A 200 5.88 8.39 -17.13
N TYR A 201 5.89 7.09 -17.40
CA TYR A 201 6.79 6.14 -16.74
C TYR A 201 8.26 6.41 -17.06
N ALA A 202 8.64 6.65 -18.32
CA ALA A 202 10.05 6.88 -18.67
C ALA A 202 10.66 8.07 -17.93
N LYS A 203 9.91 9.17 -17.82
CA LYS A 203 10.34 10.35 -17.06
C LYS A 203 10.43 10.05 -15.57
N ALA A 204 9.43 9.38 -15.00
CA ALA A 204 9.43 9.01 -13.60
C ALA A 204 10.56 8.05 -13.25
N PHE A 205 10.82 7.05 -14.10
CA PHE A 205 11.89 6.07 -13.94
C PHE A 205 13.26 6.75 -13.85
N ASN A 206 13.56 7.69 -14.76
CA ASN A 206 14.81 8.45 -14.71
C ASN A 206 14.99 9.24 -13.40
N GLN A 207 13.88 9.70 -12.79
CA GLN A 207 13.93 10.41 -11.51
C GLN A 207 14.08 9.45 -10.34
N LEU A 208 13.41 8.29 -10.37
CA LEU A 208 13.45 7.28 -9.32
C LEU A 208 14.77 6.50 -9.33
N PHE A 209 15.30 6.16 -10.49
CA PHE A 209 16.49 5.33 -10.69
C PHE A 209 17.57 6.09 -11.47
N PRO A 210 18.16 7.15 -10.88
CA PRO A 210 19.12 7.98 -11.58
C PRO A 210 20.34 7.16 -12.03
N GLY A 211 20.68 7.27 -13.31
CA GLY A 211 21.80 6.57 -13.93
C GLY A 211 21.50 5.14 -14.39
N GLN A 212 20.24 4.68 -14.32
CA GLN A 212 19.81 3.43 -14.93
C GLN A 212 19.10 3.68 -16.25
N ASP A 213 19.28 2.76 -17.21
CA ASP A 213 18.56 2.81 -18.48
C ASP A 213 17.08 2.51 -18.27
N VAL A 214 16.22 3.29 -18.90
CA VAL A 214 14.76 3.07 -18.88
C VAL A 214 14.48 1.71 -19.54
N PRO A 215 13.76 0.79 -18.87
CA PRO A 215 13.48 -0.52 -19.44
C PRO A 215 12.56 -0.43 -20.66
N GLU A 216 12.78 -1.30 -21.64
CA GLU A 216 11.91 -1.40 -22.83
C GLU A 216 10.50 -1.87 -22.47
N THR A 217 10.39 -2.74 -21.47
CA THR A 217 9.14 -3.32 -20.97
C THR A 217 9.22 -3.51 -19.45
N VAL A 218 8.11 -3.24 -18.76
CA VAL A 218 7.93 -3.48 -17.34
C VAL A 218 6.71 -4.36 -17.14
N GLY A 219 6.87 -5.40 -16.33
CA GLY A 219 5.80 -6.34 -16.03
C GLY A 219 5.94 -6.95 -14.65
N VAL A 220 4.84 -6.99 -13.92
CA VAL A 220 4.71 -7.61 -12.60
C VAL A 220 3.22 -7.77 -12.32
N GLY A 221 2.82 -8.79 -11.55
CA GLY A 221 1.42 -8.90 -11.10
C GLY A 221 0.96 -7.58 -10.47
N CYS A 222 -0.23 -7.11 -10.89
CA CYS A 222 -0.74 -5.80 -10.49
C CYS A 222 -0.90 -5.63 -8.96
N CYS A 223 -1.35 -4.44 -8.62
CA CYS A 223 -2.17 -4.14 -7.45
C CYS A 223 -1.39 -3.88 -6.15
N ALA A 224 -0.06 -3.76 -6.25
CA ALA A 224 0.84 -3.34 -5.17
C ALA A 224 0.72 -4.15 -3.87
N GLN A 225 0.19 -5.37 -3.91
CA GLN A 225 0.20 -6.27 -2.76
C GLN A 225 1.40 -7.21 -2.89
N PHE A 226 2.36 -7.11 -1.98
CA PHE A 226 3.60 -7.90 -2.02
C PHE A 226 4.14 -8.16 -0.62
N ALA A 227 5.03 -9.13 -0.49
CA ALA A 227 5.82 -9.35 0.70
C ALA A 227 7.30 -9.18 0.38
N ALA A 228 8.07 -8.66 1.32
CA ALA A 228 9.50 -8.46 1.18
C ALA A 228 10.23 -8.83 2.46
N SER A 229 11.42 -9.42 2.32
CA SER A 229 12.30 -9.67 3.46
C SER A 229 13.02 -8.39 3.88
N ARG A 230 13.30 -8.23 5.17
CA ARG A 230 14.13 -7.13 5.67
C ARG A 230 15.49 -7.08 5.00
N ALA A 231 16.11 -8.24 4.78
CA ALA A 231 17.40 -8.32 4.09
C ALA A 231 17.33 -7.68 2.70
N THR A 232 16.21 -7.86 1.97
CA THR A 232 16.01 -7.26 0.65
C THR A 232 15.78 -5.76 0.75
N ILE A 233 14.96 -5.31 1.69
CA ILE A 233 14.74 -3.87 1.92
C ILE A 233 16.05 -3.16 2.30
N HIS A 234 16.92 -3.83 3.07
CA HIS A 234 18.22 -3.29 3.47
C HIS A 234 19.28 -3.31 2.37
N THR A 235 19.02 -3.91 1.21
CA THR A 235 19.94 -3.81 0.06
C THR A 235 20.02 -2.39 -0.48
N ARG A 236 19.01 -1.56 -0.23
CA ARG A 236 18.98 -0.14 -0.55
C ARG A 236 19.10 0.70 0.71
N PRO A 237 19.91 1.76 0.74
CA PRO A 237 19.97 2.64 1.89
C PRO A 237 18.62 3.33 2.13
N LYS A 238 18.35 3.68 3.39
CA LYS A 238 17.15 4.44 3.79
C LYS A 238 16.89 5.68 2.92
N SER A 239 17.96 6.36 2.49
CA SER A 239 17.89 7.55 1.64
C SER A 239 17.21 7.32 0.29
N ASP A 240 17.28 6.10 -0.28
CA ASP A 240 16.59 5.78 -1.52
C ASP A 240 15.06 5.77 -1.31
N TYR A 241 14.59 5.20 -0.19
CA TYR A 241 13.18 5.22 0.18
C TYR A 241 12.68 6.63 0.47
N GLU A 242 13.51 7.45 1.13
CA GLU A 242 13.22 8.88 1.33
C GLU A 242 13.12 9.64 0.01
N HIS A 243 14.02 9.36 -0.93
CA HIS A 243 13.98 9.92 -2.29
C HIS A 243 12.70 9.52 -3.05
N TYR A 244 12.28 8.25 -2.99
CA TYR A 244 11.02 7.82 -3.61
C TYR A 244 9.81 8.53 -3.00
N ARG A 245 9.81 8.73 -1.68
CA ARG A 245 8.73 9.45 -1.01
C ARG A 245 8.73 10.93 -1.38
N GLU A 246 9.90 11.54 -1.48
CA GLU A 246 10.03 12.94 -1.91
C GLU A 246 9.57 13.12 -3.36
N TRP A 247 9.90 12.18 -4.25
CA TRP A 247 9.37 12.16 -5.61
C TRP A 247 7.83 12.11 -5.61
N LEU A 248 7.24 11.24 -4.80
CA LEU A 248 5.78 11.19 -4.66
C LEU A 248 5.19 12.49 -4.14
N LEU A 249 5.83 13.18 -3.19
CA LEU A 249 5.33 14.44 -2.64
C LEU A 249 5.44 15.59 -3.66
N SER A 250 6.53 15.64 -4.40
CA SER A 250 6.89 16.76 -5.28
C SER A 250 6.36 16.63 -6.72
N THR A 251 6.01 15.41 -7.17
CA THR A 251 5.55 15.20 -8.55
C THR A 251 4.22 15.88 -8.84
N THR A 252 4.09 16.46 -10.03
CA THR A 252 2.84 17.06 -10.52
C THR A 252 1.86 16.01 -11.07
N LEU A 253 2.26 14.74 -11.14
CA LEU A 253 1.39 13.66 -11.58
C LEU A 253 0.19 13.50 -10.63
N GLU A 254 -0.95 13.11 -11.23
CA GLU A 254 -2.14 12.75 -10.47
C GLU A 254 -1.87 11.56 -9.53
N ASP A 255 -2.69 11.44 -8.50
CA ASP A 255 -2.57 10.41 -7.47
C ASP A 255 -2.61 8.99 -8.05
N SER A 256 -3.53 8.72 -8.98
CA SER A 256 -3.63 7.43 -9.67
C SER A 256 -2.40 7.11 -10.52
N ILE A 257 -1.87 8.08 -11.25
CA ILE A 257 -0.73 7.89 -12.15
C ILE A 257 0.56 7.70 -11.36
N SER A 258 0.82 8.57 -10.38
CA SER A 258 2.00 8.43 -9.51
C SER A 258 1.97 7.17 -8.65
N GLY A 259 0.79 6.78 -8.13
CA GLY A 259 0.60 5.50 -7.44
C GLY A 259 0.91 4.31 -8.36
N ARG A 260 0.38 4.31 -9.59
CA ARG A 260 0.62 3.22 -10.54
C ARG A 260 2.07 3.17 -11.03
N VAL A 261 2.78 4.30 -11.16
CA VAL A 261 4.24 4.29 -11.39
C VAL A 261 4.95 3.53 -10.28
N MET A 262 4.59 3.78 -9.01
CA MET A 262 5.20 3.08 -7.87
C MET A 262 4.81 1.60 -7.83
N GLU A 263 3.55 1.26 -8.11
CA GLU A 263 3.07 -0.13 -8.23
C GLU A 263 3.98 -0.96 -9.15
N TYR A 264 4.28 -0.43 -10.35
CA TYR A 264 5.16 -1.07 -11.33
C TYR A 264 6.66 -0.77 -11.12
N SER A 265 7.03 -0.22 -9.97
CA SER A 265 8.44 -0.01 -9.59
C SER A 265 8.87 -0.85 -8.38
N TRP A 266 7.93 -1.37 -7.57
CA TRP A 266 8.25 -2.06 -6.32
C TRP A 266 9.19 -3.24 -6.49
N HIS A 267 8.96 -4.11 -7.49
CA HIS A 267 9.82 -5.26 -7.74
C HIS A 267 11.24 -4.83 -8.10
N GLN A 268 11.40 -3.76 -8.88
CA GLN A 268 12.71 -3.19 -9.26
C GLN A 268 13.40 -2.48 -8.08
N ILE A 269 12.64 -1.75 -7.25
CA ILE A 269 13.11 -1.21 -5.97
C ILE A 269 13.66 -2.35 -5.10
N LEU A 270 13.01 -3.51 -5.13
CA LEU A 270 13.38 -4.68 -4.33
C LEU A 270 14.28 -5.68 -5.09
N GLY A 271 15.00 -5.20 -6.12
CA GLY A 271 16.10 -5.92 -6.75
C GLY A 271 15.70 -6.98 -7.80
N LYS A 272 14.45 -6.98 -8.26
CA LYS A 272 13.99 -7.84 -9.36
C LYS A 272 14.16 -7.14 -10.72
N PRO A 273 14.27 -7.92 -11.82
CA PRO A 273 14.35 -7.36 -13.17
C PRO A 273 13.07 -6.59 -13.55
N PRO A 274 13.12 -5.69 -14.56
CA PRO A 274 11.96 -4.91 -15.01
C PRO A 274 10.72 -5.74 -15.35
N VAL A 275 10.91 -6.96 -15.85
CA VAL A 275 9.86 -7.97 -16.02
C VAL A 275 10.06 -9.07 -14.99
N HIS A 276 9.18 -9.14 -13.99
CA HIS A 276 9.19 -10.17 -12.95
C HIS A 276 7.83 -10.87 -12.88
N CYS A 277 7.65 -11.82 -13.80
CA CYS A 277 6.43 -12.61 -13.97
C CYS A 277 6.79 -14.09 -13.84
N PRO A 278 6.87 -14.63 -12.61
CA PRO A 278 7.14 -16.05 -12.42
C PRO A 278 5.97 -16.89 -12.93
N ASP A 279 6.23 -18.14 -13.33
CA ASP A 279 5.17 -19.07 -13.70
C ASP A 279 4.07 -19.11 -12.61
N ALA A 280 2.81 -19.02 -13.04
CA ALA A 280 1.70 -18.84 -12.11
C ALA A 280 1.52 -20.08 -11.20
N SER A 281 1.68 -21.29 -11.74
CA SER A 281 1.57 -22.53 -10.95
C SER A 281 2.67 -22.62 -9.89
N TRP A 282 3.89 -22.24 -10.28
CA TRP A 282 5.02 -22.15 -9.37
C TRP A 282 4.77 -21.10 -8.29
N CYS A 283 4.29 -19.90 -8.66
CA CYS A 283 4.01 -18.83 -7.72
C CYS A 283 2.99 -19.26 -6.66
N TYR A 284 1.85 -19.83 -7.06
CA TYR A 284 0.85 -20.30 -6.10
C TYR A 284 1.38 -21.42 -5.19
N CYS A 285 2.18 -22.35 -5.73
CA CYS A 285 2.81 -23.41 -4.95
C CYS A 285 3.79 -22.86 -3.90
N GLN A 286 4.66 -21.94 -4.31
CA GLN A 286 5.71 -21.43 -3.45
C GLN A 286 5.21 -20.40 -2.45
N THR A 287 4.28 -19.53 -2.84
CA THR A 287 3.74 -18.47 -1.97
C THR A 287 2.67 -19.00 -1.02
N TYR A 288 1.79 -19.90 -1.49
CA TYR A 288 0.58 -20.33 -0.76
C TYR A 288 0.47 -21.83 -0.54
N GLY A 289 1.38 -22.65 -1.09
CA GLY A 289 1.29 -24.11 -1.00
C GLY A 289 0.27 -24.75 -1.93
N LEU A 290 -0.30 -23.99 -2.87
CA LEU A 290 -1.29 -24.47 -3.84
C LEU A 290 -0.59 -25.06 -5.07
N CYS A 291 -0.02 -26.26 -4.92
CA CYS A 291 0.93 -26.81 -5.91
C CYS A 291 0.33 -27.61 -7.06
N ASN A 292 -0.93 -28.03 -6.97
CA ASN A 292 -1.54 -28.90 -7.97
C ASN A 292 -2.47 -28.12 -8.93
N LEU A 293 -2.29 -26.81 -9.05
CA LEU A 293 -3.10 -25.99 -9.95
C LEU A 293 -2.70 -26.23 -11.41
N THR A 294 -3.70 -26.34 -12.28
CA THR A 294 -3.47 -26.31 -13.73
C THR A 294 -3.53 -24.87 -14.20
N CYS A 295 -2.39 -24.34 -14.61
CA CYS A 295 -2.26 -22.95 -15.05
C CYS A 295 -1.92 -22.83 -16.53
N THR A 296 -2.51 -21.85 -17.18
CA THR A 296 -2.04 -21.21 -18.41
C THR A 296 -1.43 -19.85 -18.05
N GLU A 297 -0.88 -19.13 -19.03
CA GLU A 297 -0.32 -17.79 -18.80
C GLU A 297 -1.32 -16.87 -18.09
N ASN A 298 -2.59 -16.86 -18.51
CA ASN A 298 -3.60 -15.92 -18.01
C ASN A 298 -4.63 -16.51 -17.03
N ARG A 299 -4.53 -17.79 -16.66
CA ARG A 299 -5.52 -18.45 -15.77
C ARG A 299 -4.87 -19.56 -14.96
N CYS A 300 -5.36 -19.79 -13.76
CA CYS A 300 -5.01 -20.93 -12.93
C CYS A 300 -6.29 -21.58 -12.41
N GLY A 301 -6.90 -22.46 -13.21
CA GLY A 301 -8.29 -22.88 -13.00
C GLY A 301 -9.22 -21.68 -12.83
N ASP A 302 -10.10 -21.74 -11.82
CA ASP A 302 -11.00 -20.66 -11.41
C ASP A 302 -10.50 -19.89 -10.17
N ARG A 303 -9.18 -19.88 -9.92
CA ARG A 303 -8.55 -19.19 -8.78
C ARG A 303 -8.83 -17.70 -8.76
N TRP A 304 -8.88 -17.07 -9.92
CA TRP A 304 -9.22 -15.67 -10.05
C TRP A 304 -9.82 -15.41 -11.43
N HIS A 305 -10.92 -14.68 -11.45
CA HIS A 305 -11.61 -14.26 -12.67
C HIS A 305 -11.73 -12.74 -12.67
N PHE A 306 -11.86 -12.14 -13.85
CA PHE A 306 -12.03 -10.70 -13.95
C PHE A 306 -13.40 -10.31 -13.39
N PRO A 307 -13.49 -9.44 -12.37
CA PRO A 307 -14.77 -9.09 -11.77
C PRO A 307 -15.57 -8.17 -12.71
N PRO A 308 -16.92 -8.21 -12.67
CA PRO A 308 -17.75 -7.27 -13.42
C PRO A 308 -17.57 -5.81 -12.99
N SER A 309 -17.06 -5.57 -11.79
CA SER A 309 -16.78 -4.25 -11.22
C SER A 309 -15.61 -4.32 -10.24
N ALA A 310 -14.84 -3.23 -10.12
CA ALA A 310 -13.78 -3.11 -9.14
C ALA A 310 -14.29 -3.13 -7.69
N SER A 311 -15.53 -2.72 -7.44
CA SER A 311 -16.12 -2.75 -6.09
C SER A 311 -16.92 -4.03 -5.88
N MET A 312 -16.70 -4.67 -4.72
CA MET A 312 -17.52 -5.81 -4.31
C MET A 312 -18.95 -5.35 -3.99
N PRO A 313 -19.97 -6.18 -4.30
CA PRO A 313 -21.35 -5.93 -3.88
C PRO A 313 -21.47 -5.82 -2.36
N LYS A 314 -22.45 -5.05 -1.89
CA LYS A 314 -22.75 -4.98 -0.45
C LYS A 314 -23.22 -6.35 0.04
N GLY A 315 -22.59 -6.85 1.10
CA GLY A 315 -22.91 -8.18 1.65
C GLY A 315 -22.20 -9.32 0.92
N TRP A 316 -21.16 -9.04 0.13
CA TRP A 316 -20.26 -10.07 -0.36
C TRP A 316 -19.60 -10.84 0.81
N PRO A 317 -19.44 -12.17 0.74
CA PRO A 317 -19.74 -13.06 -0.38
C PRO A 317 -21.16 -13.64 -0.36
N GLU A 318 -22.01 -13.35 0.63
CA GLU A 318 -23.36 -13.92 0.65
C GLU A 318 -24.24 -13.38 -0.49
N TYR A 319 -24.01 -12.14 -0.93
CA TYR A 319 -24.70 -11.52 -2.06
C TYR A 319 -23.75 -11.34 -3.25
N GLY A 320 -24.11 -11.90 -4.41
CA GLY A 320 -23.34 -11.76 -5.64
C GLY A 320 -23.61 -10.45 -6.40
N TRP A 321 -23.02 -10.31 -7.59
CA TRP A 321 -23.13 -9.07 -8.39
C TRP A 321 -24.54 -8.79 -8.89
N GLN A 322 -25.37 -9.82 -9.05
CA GLN A 322 -26.76 -9.67 -9.46
C GLN A 322 -27.71 -9.62 -8.25
N GLY A 323 -27.17 -9.55 -7.03
CA GLY A 323 -27.94 -9.55 -5.77
C GLY A 323 -28.46 -10.94 -5.38
N GLU A 324 -28.00 -11.99 -6.06
CA GLU A 324 -28.33 -13.38 -5.75
C GLU A 324 -27.72 -13.80 -4.41
N LEU A 325 -28.55 -14.43 -3.57
CA LEU A 325 -28.10 -15.00 -2.31
C LEU A 325 -27.38 -16.33 -2.57
N ARG A 326 -26.18 -16.48 -2.02
CA ARG A 326 -25.38 -17.71 -2.04
C ARG A 326 -25.41 -18.40 -0.69
N SER A 327 -25.74 -19.69 -0.68
CA SER A 327 -25.65 -20.53 0.52
C SER A 327 -24.18 -20.81 0.87
N LYS A 328 -23.94 -21.32 2.09
CA LYS A 328 -22.58 -21.73 2.49
C LYS A 328 -22.05 -22.84 1.60
N GLU A 329 -22.92 -23.77 1.19
CA GLU A 329 -22.58 -24.87 0.30
C GLU A 329 -22.16 -24.34 -1.07
N GLN A 330 -22.86 -23.35 -1.61
CA GLN A 330 -22.49 -22.71 -2.88
C GLN A 330 -21.14 -21.98 -2.79
N LEU A 331 -20.89 -21.27 -1.68
CA LEU A 331 -19.61 -20.60 -1.46
C LEU A 331 -18.44 -21.59 -1.32
N GLU A 332 -18.68 -22.74 -0.69
CA GLU A 332 -17.70 -23.81 -0.58
C GLU A 332 -17.46 -24.48 -1.94
N GLU A 333 -18.51 -24.73 -2.71
CA GLU A 333 -18.42 -25.27 -4.07
C GLU A 333 -17.58 -24.34 -4.96
N MET A 334 -17.84 -23.03 -4.94
CA MET A 334 -17.02 -22.05 -5.67
C MET A 334 -15.54 -22.11 -5.28
N ARG A 335 -15.21 -22.45 -4.03
CA ARG A 335 -13.82 -22.66 -3.62
C ARG A 335 -13.27 -24.00 -4.10
N LEU A 336 -14.04 -25.07 -3.99
CA LEU A 336 -13.63 -26.41 -4.42
C LEU A 336 -13.40 -26.49 -5.93
N GLU A 337 -14.24 -25.84 -6.74
CA GLU A 337 -14.06 -25.75 -8.20
C GLU A 337 -12.75 -25.03 -8.57
N SER A 338 -12.32 -24.08 -7.74
CA SER A 338 -11.03 -23.39 -7.93
C SER A 338 -9.81 -24.18 -7.48
N MET A 339 -10.03 -25.30 -6.78
CA MET A 339 -8.98 -26.19 -6.30
C MET A 339 -8.71 -27.28 -7.34
N PRO A 340 -7.51 -27.90 -7.32
CA PRO A 340 -7.19 -29.01 -8.20
C PRO A 340 -8.23 -30.12 -8.10
N HIS A 341 -8.76 -30.60 -9.23
CA HIS A 341 -9.50 -31.86 -9.23
C HIS A 341 -8.56 -32.96 -8.74
N THR A 342 -8.82 -33.50 -7.55
CA THR A 342 -8.21 -34.74 -7.09
C THR A 342 -8.87 -35.89 -7.85
N GLY A 343 -8.51 -36.01 -9.13
CA GLY A 343 -8.96 -37.11 -9.97
C GLY A 343 -8.38 -38.44 -9.49
N GLY A 344 -9.25 -39.28 -8.92
CA GLY A 344 -9.15 -40.73 -8.99
C GLY A 344 -8.17 -41.39 -8.03
N THR A 345 -8.73 -42.15 -7.09
CA THR A 345 -8.06 -43.32 -6.51
C THR A 345 -7.55 -44.23 -7.64
N ASP A 346 -6.23 -44.29 -7.82
CA ASP A 346 -5.57 -45.39 -8.50
C ASP A 346 -5.84 -46.68 -7.72
N THR A 347 -6.95 -47.33 -8.07
CA THR A 347 -7.13 -48.74 -7.79
C THR A 347 -6.23 -49.50 -8.75
N VAL A 348 -4.95 -49.62 -8.37
CA VAL A 348 -4.07 -50.65 -8.92
C VAL A 348 -4.65 -51.99 -8.48
N GLY A 349 -5.52 -52.53 -9.34
CA GLY A 349 -5.96 -53.90 -9.27
C GLY A 349 -4.73 -54.80 -9.39
N VAL A 350 -4.38 -55.42 -8.27
CA VAL A 350 -3.52 -56.61 -8.25
C VAL A 350 -4.27 -57.70 -9.02
N ALA A 351 -3.91 -57.86 -10.30
CA ALA A 351 -4.26 -59.06 -11.04
C ALA A 351 -3.33 -60.19 -10.59
N ALA A 352 -3.84 -61.03 -9.69
CA ALA A 352 -3.40 -62.40 -9.58
C ALA A 352 -3.99 -63.20 -10.75
N GLY A 353 -3.16 -63.97 -11.45
CA GLY A 353 -3.55 -64.84 -12.56
C GLY A 353 -2.37 -65.23 -13.40
#